data_AF-A0A0N8RL92-F1
#
_entry.id   AF-A0A0N8RL92-F1
#
_cell.length_a   1.000
_cell.length_b   1.000
_cell.length_c   1.000
_cell.angle_alpha   90.00
_cell.angle_beta   90.00
_cell.angle_gamma   90.00
#
_symmetry.space_group_name_H-M   'P 1'
#
loop_
_entity.id
_entity.type
_entity.pdbx_description
1 polymer ?
#
loop_
_entity_poly.entity_id
_entity_poly.type
_entity_poly.pdbx_seq_one_letter_code
_entity_poly.pdbx_strand_id
1 'polypeptide(L)'
;MLPQQPTLRDALTLIVEMIVTEHRIAPALHKAIHEELPSTVRHMAKDEEHLQRQFSQVLRPFMKNVPDPELSIYLMGVAAHAIIHTVTADRPDLLGNPRFVIEVVTLLENYLSRTDEGISG
;
A
#
# COMPACT_ATOMS: atom_id res chain seq x y z
N MET A 1 -22.87 22.55 -1.56
CA MET A 1 -21.42 22.25 -1.62
C MET A 1 -21.29 20.94 -2.36
N LEU A 2 -20.61 20.91 -3.52
CA LEU A 2 -20.34 19.63 -4.19
C LEU A 2 -19.31 18.85 -3.34
N PRO A 3 -19.46 17.53 -3.18
CA PRO A 3 -18.44 16.73 -2.51
C PRO A 3 -17.10 16.92 -3.22
N GLN A 4 -16.07 17.27 -2.47
CA GLN A 4 -14.70 17.33 -2.99
C GLN A 4 -14.36 15.93 -3.52
N GLN A 5 -13.93 15.85 -4.78
CA GLN A 5 -13.43 14.59 -5.32
C GLN A 5 -12.17 14.19 -4.54
N PRO A 6 -12.04 12.92 -4.11
CA PRO A 6 -10.87 12.47 -3.39
C PRO A 6 -9.61 12.64 -4.24
N THR A 7 -8.49 13.01 -3.62
CA THR A 7 -7.18 13.11 -4.27
C THR A 7 -6.43 11.78 -4.23
N LEU A 8 -5.33 11.65 -5.00
CA LEU A 8 -4.40 10.50 -4.90
C LEU A 8 -3.95 10.29 -3.45
N ARG A 9 -3.60 11.40 -2.79
CA ARG A 9 -3.13 11.42 -1.41
C ARG A 9 -4.20 10.92 -0.45
N ASP A 10 -5.46 11.31 -0.64
CA ASP A 10 -6.58 10.83 0.20
C ASP A 10 -6.78 9.31 0.03
N ALA A 11 -6.77 8.83 -1.22
CA ALA A 11 -6.91 7.40 -1.51
C ALA A 11 -5.75 6.58 -0.90
N LEU A 12 -4.51 7.05 -1.05
CA LEU A 12 -3.33 6.40 -0.49
C LEU A 12 -3.34 6.42 1.05
N THR A 13 -3.79 7.52 1.65
CA THR A 13 -3.90 7.64 3.11
C THR A 13 -4.85 6.58 3.67
N LEU A 14 -6.04 6.44 3.07
CA LEU A 14 -7.00 5.42 3.48
C LEU A 14 -6.44 3.99 3.35
N ILE A 15 -5.74 3.69 2.26
CA ILE A 15 -5.14 2.36 2.03
C ILE A 15 -4.05 2.08 3.08
N VAL A 16 -3.14 3.03 3.32
CA VAL A 16 -2.04 2.86 4.28
C VAL A 16 -2.58 2.73 5.71
N GLU A 17 -3.56 3.55 6.09
CA GLU A 17 -4.19 3.47 7.42
C GLU A 17 -4.90 2.14 7.64
N MET A 18 -5.56 1.60 6.61
CA MET A 18 -6.18 0.28 6.67
C MET A 18 -5.14 -0.81 6.94
N ILE A 19 -4.03 -0.85 6.19
CA ILE A 19 -2.96 -1.85 6.35
C ILE A 19 -2.28 -1.71 7.72
N VAL A 20 -2.03 -0.48 8.19
CA VAL A 20 -1.47 -0.23 9.54
C VAL A 20 -2.43 -0.70 10.62
N THR A 21 -3.73 -0.46 10.47
CA THR A 21 -4.74 -0.88 11.44
C THR A 21 -4.83 -2.40 11.53
N GLU A 22 -4.82 -3.09 10.38
CA GLU A 22 -4.75 -4.56 10.32
C GLU A 22 -3.54 -5.09 11.09
N HIS A 23 -2.36 -4.52 10.85
CA HIS A 23 -1.13 -4.95 11.51
C HIS A 23 -1.10 -4.65 13.01
N ARG A 24 -1.77 -3.59 13.48
CA ARG A 24 -1.87 -3.26 14.91
C ARG A 24 -2.76 -4.24 15.68
N ILE A 25 -3.80 -4.81 15.05
CA ILE A 25 -4.78 -5.66 15.73
C ILE A 25 -4.20 -7.05 16.02
N ALA A 26 -3.26 -7.56 15.21
CA ALA A 26 -2.63 -8.86 15.48
C ALA A 26 -1.22 -9.05 14.87
N PRO A 27 -0.18 -8.35 15.37
CA PRO A 27 1.20 -8.51 14.90
C PRO A 27 1.69 -9.97 15.02
N ALA A 28 1.31 -10.64 16.11
CA ALA A 28 1.75 -11.99 16.45
C ALA A 28 1.01 -13.09 15.65
N LEU A 29 -0.21 -12.83 15.18
CA LEU A 29 -0.98 -13.80 14.40
C LEU A 29 -0.36 -14.03 13.02
N HIS A 30 0.15 -12.96 12.39
CA HIS A 30 0.80 -13.08 11.08
C HIS A 30 2.19 -13.71 11.16
N LYS A 31 2.93 -13.49 12.26
CA LYS A 31 4.25 -14.11 12.48
C LYS A 31 4.16 -15.64 12.62
N ALA A 32 3.16 -16.12 13.37
CA ALA A 32 2.90 -17.56 13.52
C ALA A 32 2.35 -18.22 12.24
N ILE A 33 1.62 -17.47 11.41
CA ILE A 33 1.06 -17.96 10.13
C ILE A 33 2.14 -18.03 9.04
N HIS A 34 3.06 -17.06 8.96
CA HIS A 34 4.11 -17.05 7.93
C HIS A 34 5.25 -18.03 8.17
N GLU A 35 5.57 -18.35 9.43
CA GLU A 35 6.70 -19.23 9.78
C GLU A 35 6.34 -20.73 9.78
N GLU A 36 5.06 -21.13 9.75
CA GLU A 36 4.67 -22.56 9.89
C GLU A 36 3.74 -23.18 8.82
N LEU A 37 3.15 -22.48 7.84
CA LEU A 37 1.95 -23.06 7.19
C LEU A 37 2.14 -23.80 5.86
N PRO A 38 1.67 -25.08 5.76
CA PRO A 38 1.29 -25.70 4.50
C PRO A 38 -0.13 -25.29 4.07
N SER A 39 -0.29 -25.08 2.76
CA SER A 39 -1.56 -25.12 1.97
C SER A 39 -2.64 -24.03 2.14
N THR A 40 -2.68 -23.21 3.19
CA THR A 40 -3.63 -22.08 3.31
C THR A 40 -3.27 -20.85 2.47
N VAL A 41 -2.01 -20.74 2.04
CA VAL A 41 -1.46 -19.66 1.19
C VAL A 41 -2.22 -19.49 -0.14
N ARG A 42 -2.83 -20.56 -0.66
CA ARG A 42 -3.55 -20.52 -1.95
C ARG A 42 -4.89 -19.77 -1.91
N HIS A 43 -5.52 -19.67 -0.74
CA HIS A 43 -6.76 -18.89 -0.60
C HIS A 43 -6.46 -17.40 -0.38
N MET A 44 -5.41 -17.07 0.38
CA MET A 44 -4.97 -15.68 0.57
C MET A 44 -4.54 -15.01 -0.75
N ALA A 45 -3.88 -15.76 -1.65
CA ALA A 45 -3.51 -15.26 -2.97
C ALA A 45 -4.70 -14.80 -3.84
N LYS A 46 -5.89 -15.41 -3.67
CA LYS A 46 -7.11 -14.98 -4.38
C LYS A 46 -7.71 -13.70 -3.80
N ASP A 47 -7.64 -13.54 -2.48
CA ASP A 47 -8.11 -12.35 -1.79
C ASP A 47 -7.19 -11.16 -2.07
N GLU A 48 -5.87 -11.40 -2.12
CA GLU A 48 -4.86 -10.42 -2.55
C GLU A 48 -5.08 -9.97 -4.00
N GLU A 49 -5.36 -10.90 -4.92
CA GLU A 49 -5.65 -10.56 -6.32
C GLU A 49 -6.92 -9.71 -6.46
N HIS A 50 -7.96 -10.00 -5.67
CA HIS A 50 -9.19 -9.21 -5.66
C HIS A 50 -8.95 -7.79 -5.12
N LEU A 51 -8.21 -7.68 -4.02
CA LEU A 51 -7.86 -6.41 -3.40
C LEU A 51 -6.96 -5.56 -4.32
N GLN A 52 -6.00 -6.18 -4.99
CA GLN A 52 -5.15 -5.52 -5.99
C GLN A 52 -5.97 -4.93 -7.14
N ARG A 53 -6.98 -5.66 -7.64
CA ARG A 53 -7.88 -5.15 -8.69
C ARG A 53 -8.70 -3.96 -8.20
N GLN A 54 -9.17 -3.99 -6.95
CA GLN A 54 -9.90 -2.87 -6.35
C GLN A 54 -9.00 -1.63 -6.21
N PHE A 55 -7.78 -1.78 -5.70
CA PHE A 55 -6.80 -0.69 -5.63
C PHE A 55 -6.49 -0.14 -7.02
N SER A 56 -6.37 -1.01 -8.02
CA SER A 56 -6.15 -0.59 -9.40
C SER A 56 -7.31 0.27 -9.93
N GLN A 57 -8.56 -0.08 -9.63
CA GLN A 57 -9.72 0.73 -10.04
C GLN A 57 -9.74 2.11 -9.36
N VAL A 58 -9.34 2.18 -8.08
CA VAL A 58 -9.34 3.41 -7.29
C VAL A 58 -8.18 4.33 -7.66
N LEU A 59 -6.97 3.79 -7.86
CA LEU A 59 -5.75 4.59 -8.01
C LEU A 59 -5.51 5.05 -9.45
N ARG A 60 -5.87 4.25 -10.46
CA ARG A 60 -5.64 4.58 -11.88
C ARG A 60 -6.08 5.99 -12.30
N PRO A 61 -7.27 6.50 -11.92
CA PRO A 61 -7.70 7.84 -12.31
C PRO A 61 -6.78 8.97 -11.83
N PHE A 62 -5.95 8.71 -10.81
CA PHE A 62 -5.09 9.71 -10.20
C PHE A 62 -3.63 9.61 -10.62
N MET A 63 -3.23 8.51 -11.29
CA MET A 63 -1.84 8.26 -11.67
C MET A 63 -1.41 9.21 -12.79
N LYS A 64 -0.17 9.69 -12.72
CA LYS A 64 0.41 10.62 -13.69
C LYS A 64 1.79 10.15 -14.12
N ASN A 65 2.02 10.14 -15.44
CA ASN A 65 3.32 9.79 -16.05
C ASN A 65 3.85 8.42 -15.60
N VAL A 66 2.95 7.45 -15.40
CA VAL A 66 3.31 6.08 -15.03
C VAL A 66 3.27 5.20 -16.28
N PRO A 67 4.42 4.61 -16.71
CA PRO A 67 4.50 3.82 -17.95
C PRO A 67 3.64 2.56 -17.94
N ASP A 68 3.62 1.85 -16.82
CA ASP A 68 2.81 0.64 -16.61
C ASP A 68 2.04 0.78 -15.28
N PRO A 69 0.75 1.16 -15.34
CA PRO A 69 -0.06 1.31 -14.15
C PRO A 69 -0.26 0.02 -13.36
N GLU A 70 -0.40 -1.12 -14.03
CA GLU A 70 -0.68 -2.42 -13.38
C GLU A 70 0.53 -2.89 -12.59
N LEU A 71 1.70 -2.88 -13.22
CA LEU A 71 2.95 -3.19 -12.56
C LEU A 71 3.24 -2.21 -11.42
N SER A 72 2.96 -0.92 -11.61
CA SER A 72 3.22 0.08 -10.57
C SER A 72 2.30 -0.09 -9.37
N ILE A 73 1.02 -0.41 -9.56
CA ILE A 73 0.11 -0.71 -8.45
C ILE A 73 0.52 -2.00 -7.73
N TYR A 74 0.95 -3.03 -8.46
CA TYR A 74 1.51 -4.24 -7.86
C TYR A 74 2.72 -3.93 -6.97
N LEU A 75 3.71 -3.21 -7.50
CA LEU A 75 4.93 -2.85 -6.77
C LEU A 75 4.66 -1.92 -5.58
N MET A 76 3.72 -0.99 -5.73
CA MET A 76 3.24 -0.16 -4.62
C MET A 76 2.67 -1.02 -3.48
N GLY A 77 1.84 -2.02 -3.81
CA GLY A 77 1.24 -2.92 -2.82
C GLY A 77 2.31 -3.73 -2.07
N VAL A 78 3.25 -4.31 -2.81
CA VAL A 78 4.39 -5.04 -2.24
C VAL A 78 5.22 -4.14 -1.32
N ALA A 79 5.56 -2.93 -1.76
CA ALA A 79 6.37 -1.99 -0.97
C ALA A 79 5.65 -1.56 0.31
N ALA A 80 4.36 -1.17 0.22
CA ALA A 80 3.56 -0.77 1.37
C ALA A 80 3.48 -1.89 2.41
N HIS A 81 3.18 -3.11 1.97
CA HIS A 81 3.12 -4.28 2.85
C HIS A 81 4.48 -4.54 3.51
N ALA A 82 5.57 -4.59 2.75
CA ALA A 82 6.90 -4.82 3.31
C ALA A 82 7.31 -3.76 4.33
N ILE A 83 7.10 -2.47 4.04
CA ILE A 83 7.43 -1.38 4.96
C ILE A 83 6.64 -1.52 6.27
N ILE A 84 5.32 -1.71 6.18
CA ILE A 84 4.45 -1.79 7.36
C ILE A 84 4.76 -3.05 8.17
N HIS A 85 4.98 -4.18 7.51
CA HIS A 85 5.37 -5.44 8.15
C HIS A 85 6.70 -5.30 8.91
N THR A 86 7.75 -4.80 8.26
CA THR A 86 9.06 -4.60 8.89
C THR A 86 8.99 -3.63 10.05
N VAL A 87 8.28 -2.51 9.91
CA VAL A 87 8.11 -1.56 11.01
C VAL A 87 7.34 -2.17 12.17
N THR A 88 6.31 -2.97 11.89
CA THR A 88 5.55 -3.69 12.92
C THR A 88 6.43 -4.67 13.69
N ALA A 89 7.35 -5.36 13.01
CA ALA A 89 8.27 -6.33 13.62
C ALA A 89 9.41 -5.68 14.41
N ASP A 90 10.05 -4.65 13.86
CA ASP A 90 11.32 -4.13 14.37
C ASP A 90 11.15 -2.86 15.23
N ARG A 91 10.15 -2.02 14.92
CA ARG A 91 9.91 -0.72 15.57
C ARG A 91 8.41 -0.38 15.68
N PRO A 92 7.61 -1.20 16.39
CA PRO A 92 6.15 -1.07 16.43
C PRO A 92 5.67 0.30 16.94
N ASP A 93 6.46 0.99 17.77
CA ASP A 93 6.16 2.34 18.26
C ASP A 93 5.98 3.37 17.13
N LEU A 94 6.65 3.16 15.98
CA LEU A 94 6.51 4.03 14.81
C LEU A 94 5.12 3.92 14.18
N LEU A 95 4.41 2.81 14.34
CA LEU A 95 3.04 2.70 13.84
C LEU A 95 2.16 3.77 14.47
N GLY A 96 2.33 4.06 15.77
CA GLY A 96 1.59 5.10 16.50
C GLY A 96 1.94 6.54 16.11
N ASN A 97 3.00 6.75 15.36
CA ASN A 97 3.46 8.08 14.95
C ASN A 97 2.70 8.55 13.70
N PRO A 98 1.93 9.67 13.75
CA PRO A 98 1.22 10.18 12.57
C PRO A 98 2.13 10.48 11.37
N ARG A 99 3.41 10.79 11.62
CA ARG A 99 4.39 11.03 10.54
C ARG A 99 4.69 9.76 9.74
N PHE A 100 4.58 8.58 10.34
CA PHE A 100 4.85 7.33 9.63
C PHE A 100 3.92 7.17 8.41
N VAL A 101 2.61 7.32 8.62
CA VAL A 101 1.62 7.28 7.52
C VAL A 101 1.93 8.35 6.47
N ILE A 102 2.25 9.58 6.89
CA ILE A 102 2.57 10.68 5.98
C ILE A 102 3.79 10.36 5.10
N GLU A 103 4.86 9.79 5.65
CA GLU A 103 6.06 9.42 4.91
C GLU A 103 5.78 8.29 3.91
N VAL A 104 5.05 7.25 4.33
CA VAL A 104 4.66 6.15 3.43
C VAL A 104 3.78 6.66 2.30
N VAL A 105 2.76 7.47 2.60
CA VAL A 105 1.90 8.07 1.58
C VAL A 105 2.71 8.94 0.61
N THR A 106 3.65 9.74 1.10
CA THR A 106 4.50 10.60 0.27
C THR A 106 5.38 9.78 -0.67
N LEU A 107 5.96 8.66 -0.19
CA LEU A 107 6.74 7.74 -1.02
C LEU A 107 5.89 7.15 -2.15
N LEU A 108 4.68 6.66 -1.83
CA LEU A 108 3.79 6.04 -2.81
C LEU A 108 3.21 7.05 -3.79
N GLU A 109 2.84 8.25 -3.32
CA GLU A 109 2.31 9.33 -4.15
C GLU A 109 3.32 9.75 -5.22
N ASN A 110 4.59 9.97 -4.84
CA ASN A 110 5.64 10.33 -5.79
C ASN A 110 5.92 9.21 -6.80
N TYR A 111 5.77 7.95 -6.39
CA TYR A 111 5.94 6.81 -7.29
C TYR A 111 4.82 6.72 -8.35
N LEU A 112 3.59 7.06 -7.97
CA LEU A 112 2.38 6.96 -8.80
C LEU A 112 2.01 8.25 -9.53
N SER A 113 2.59 9.39 -9.13
CA SER A 113 2.45 10.69 -9.79
C SER A 113 3.83 11.27 -10.06
N ARG A 114 4.43 10.85 -11.17
CA ARG A 114 5.80 11.21 -11.54
C ARG A 114 5.81 12.59 -12.21
N THR A 115 6.77 13.43 -11.87
CA THR A 115 7.09 14.59 -12.69
C THR A 115 7.56 14.10 -14.06
N ASP A 116 7.20 14.84 -15.10
CA ASP A 116 7.57 14.53 -16.49
C ASP A 116 9.06 14.85 -16.70
N GLU A 117 9.94 14.13 -16.00
CA GLU A 117 11.36 14.13 -16.31
C GLU A 117 11.53 13.19 -17.50
N GLY A 118 11.43 13.78 -18.69
CA GLY A 118 11.60 13.11 -19.95
C GLY A 118 12.80 12.17 -19.89
N ILE A 119 12.54 10.88 -20.12
CA ILE A 119 13.58 9.96 -20.57
C ILE A 119 13.92 10.39 -22.00
N SER A 120 14.72 11.44 -22.11
CA SER A 120 15.59 11.68 -23.25
C SER A 120 16.83 10.83 -23.00
N GLY A 121 16.80 9.61 -23.51
CA GLY A 121 17.90 8.64 -23.49
C GLY A 121 17.68 7.60 -24.57
#